data_AF-W4LSZ6-F1
#
_entry.id   AF-W4LSZ6-F1
#
_cell.length_a   1.000
_cell.length_b   1.000
_cell.length_c   1.000
_cell.angle_alpha   90.00
_cell.angle_beta   90.00
_cell.angle_gamma   90.00
#
_symmetry.space_group_name_H-M   'P 1'
#
loop_
_entity.id
_entity.type
_entity.pdbx_description
1 polymer ?
#
loop_
_entity_poly.entity_id
_entity_poly.type
_entity_poly.pdbx_seq_one_letter_code
_entity_poly.pdbx_strand_id
1 'polypeptide(L)'
;MADENLTSPSPLRCPTCGAADQTGDTCRRCRSDLRLLQRLEADRAAELRVLARALVAGQWPEALLAAQYIHTLRQDDMSFRILGVCQLLSGQIETASATYQQHRTEIPPLS
;
A
#
# COMPACT_ATOMS: atom_id res chain seq x y z
N MET A 1 -18.20 -12.21 13.12
CA MET A 1 -17.13 -12.93 12.42
C MET A 1 -16.35 -11.90 11.65
N ALA A 2 -15.20 -11.48 12.17
CA ALA A 2 -14.37 -10.46 11.53
C ALA A 2 -13.67 -11.09 10.33
N ASP A 3 -13.77 -10.43 9.18
CA ASP A 3 -13.19 -10.85 7.92
C ASP A 3 -11.65 -10.76 8.03
N GLU A 4 -11.00 -11.91 8.24
CA GLU A 4 -9.54 -12.07 8.42
C GLU A 4 -8.73 -11.63 7.17
N ASN A 5 -9.42 -11.21 6.11
CA ASN A 5 -8.87 -10.85 4.81
C ASN A 5 -8.59 -9.34 4.63
N LEU A 6 -8.93 -8.48 5.60
CA LEU A 6 -8.88 -7.02 5.44
C LEU A 6 -7.49 -6.38 5.59
N THR A 7 -6.43 -7.16 5.88
CA THR A 7 -5.10 -6.60 6.24
C THR A 7 -3.92 -7.19 5.46
N SER A 8 -4.16 -8.20 4.61
CA SER A 8 -3.10 -8.80 3.80
C SER A 8 -2.86 -7.95 2.56
N PRO A 9 -1.62 -7.46 2.31
CA PRO A 9 -1.33 -6.75 1.08
C PRO A 9 -1.63 -7.67 -0.11
N SER A 10 -2.28 -7.11 -1.14
CA SER A 10 -2.59 -7.86 -2.35
C SER A 10 -1.34 -8.56 -2.89
N PRO A 11 -1.44 -9.79 -3.42
CA PRO A 11 -0.27 -10.52 -3.88
C PRO A 11 0.42 -9.76 -5.02
N LEU A 12 1.76 -9.80 -5.01
CA LEU A 12 2.57 -9.21 -6.07
C LEU A 12 2.32 -9.91 -7.40
N ARG A 13 2.07 -9.12 -8.45
CA ARG A 13 1.82 -9.62 -9.80
C ARG A 13 2.95 -9.23 -10.74
N CYS A 14 3.32 -10.16 -11.61
CA CYS A 14 4.24 -9.88 -12.70
C CYS A 14 3.60 -8.86 -13.67
N PRO A 15 4.25 -7.73 -13.97
CA PRO A 15 3.69 -6.71 -14.85
C PRO A 15 3.59 -7.18 -16.32
N THR A 16 4.36 -8.20 -16.71
CA THR A 16 4.34 -8.74 -18.07
C THR A 16 3.21 -9.74 -18.31
N CYS A 17 2.94 -10.63 -17.35
CA CYS A 17 2.02 -11.77 -17.57
C CYS A 17 0.92 -11.93 -16.52
N GLY A 18 0.87 -11.06 -15.50
CA GLY A 18 -0.16 -11.05 -14.46
C GLY A 18 -0.09 -12.18 -13.43
N ALA A 19 0.85 -13.12 -13.57
CA ALA A 19 1.04 -14.21 -12.61
C ALA A 19 1.35 -13.66 -11.21
N ALA A 20 0.62 -14.14 -10.21
CA ALA A 20 0.71 -13.76 -8.80
C ALA A 20 1.84 -14.50 -8.06
N ASP A 21 2.04 -14.16 -6.79
CA ASP A 21 2.94 -14.83 -5.83
C ASP A 21 4.37 -15.01 -6.32
N GLN A 22 4.88 -13.94 -6.93
CA GLN A 22 6.21 -13.95 -7.52
C GLN A 22 7.28 -13.80 -6.45
N THR A 23 7.84 -14.93 -6.04
CA THR A 23 9.04 -14.98 -5.19
C THR A 23 10.29 -15.04 -6.06
N GLY A 24 11.21 -14.09 -5.86
CA GLY A 24 12.53 -14.06 -6.51
C GLY A 24 12.64 -13.09 -7.68
N ASP A 25 13.84 -13.06 -8.27
CA ASP A 25 14.26 -12.08 -9.27
C ASP A 25 13.75 -12.37 -10.68
N THR A 26 13.06 -13.47 -10.90
CA THR A 26 12.61 -13.89 -12.23
C THR A 26 11.22 -14.51 -12.17
N CYS A 27 10.34 -14.09 -13.07
CA CYS A 27 9.00 -14.61 -13.18
C CYS A 27 9.01 -16.09 -13.62
N ARG A 28 8.37 -16.97 -12.86
CA ARG A 28 8.31 -18.41 -13.19
C ARG A 28 7.55 -18.72 -14.48
N ARG A 29 6.63 -17.84 -14.91
CA ARG A 29 5.78 -18.03 -16.11
C ARG A 29 6.42 -17.49 -17.38
N CYS A 30 6.76 -16.21 -17.40
CA CYS A 30 7.26 -15.53 -18.60
C CYS A 30 8.77 -15.24 -18.59
N ARG A 31 9.47 -15.57 -17.49
CA ARG A 31 10.91 -15.33 -17.31
C ARG A 31 11.34 -13.86 -17.34
N SER A 32 10.40 -12.91 -17.26
CA SER A 32 10.75 -11.50 -17.05
C SER A 32 11.58 -11.31 -15.79
N ASP A 33 12.55 -10.39 -15.85
CA ASP A 33 13.31 -9.93 -14.69
C ASP A 33 12.37 -9.14 -13.75
N LEU A 34 12.38 -9.50 -12.47
CA LEU A 34 11.56 -8.91 -11.41
C LEU A 34 12.39 -8.17 -10.37
N ARG A 35 13.71 -8.03 -10.51
CA ARG A 35 14.58 -7.38 -9.51
C ARG A 35 14.11 -5.97 -9.14
N LEU A 36 13.69 -5.18 -10.13
CA LEU A 36 13.19 -3.82 -9.88
C LEU A 36 11.90 -3.85 -9.04
N LEU A 37 11.01 -4.80 -9.33
CA LEU A 37 9.77 -4.98 -8.57
C LEU A 37 10.07 -5.44 -7.14
N GLN A 38 11.00 -6.38 -6.95
CA GLN A 38 11.45 -6.82 -5.62
C GLN A 38 12.08 -5.67 -4.84
N ARG A 39 12.83 -4.79 -5.51
CA ARG A 39 13.43 -3.61 -4.87
C ARG A 39 12.37 -2.63 -4.37
N LEU A 40 11.37 -2.31 -5.20
CA LEU A 40 10.25 -1.46 -4.80
C LEU A 40 9.52 -1.99 -3.57
N GLU A 41 9.33 -3.31 -3.49
CA GLU A 41 8.66 -3.95 -2.35
C GLU A 41 9.53 -4.00 -1.09
N ALA A 42 10.84 -4.14 -1.24
CA ALA A 42 11.78 -3.99 -0.14
C ALA A 42 11.78 -2.55 0.42
N ASP A 43 11.75 -1.55 -0.47
CA ASP A 43 11.66 -0.14 -0.09
C ASP A 43 10.31 0.15 0.61
N ARG A 44 9.20 -0.41 0.10
CA ARG A 44 7.88 -0.32 0.75
C ARG A 44 7.88 -0.93 2.15
N ALA A 45 8.48 -2.10 2.32
CA ALA A 45 8.60 -2.76 3.62
C ALA A 45 9.47 -1.97 4.60
N ALA A 46 10.51 -1.29 4.12
CA ALA A 46 11.31 -0.39 4.94
C ALA A 46 10.50 0.82 5.42
N GLU A 47 9.74 1.43 4.52
CA GLU A 47 8.95 2.62 4.83
C GLU A 47 7.79 2.33 5.79
N LEU A 48 7.17 1.15 5.71
CA LEU A 48 6.17 0.72 6.69
C LEU A 48 6.72 0.72 8.13
N ARG A 49 8.01 0.41 8.31
CA ARG A 49 8.65 0.50 9.63
C ARG A 49 8.88 1.94 10.07
N VAL A 50 9.17 2.85 9.13
CA VAL A 50 9.28 4.30 9.42
C VAL A 50 7.93 4.83 9.86
N LEU A 51 6.88 4.57 9.09
CA LEU A 51 5.50 4.92 9.40
C LEU A 51 5.11 4.41 10.80
N ALA A 52 5.32 3.12 11.09
CA ALA A 52 4.94 2.54 12.37
C ALA A 52 5.61 3.25 13.55
N ARG A 53 6.90 3.60 13.43
CA ARG A 53 7.61 4.37 14.47
C ARG A 53 7.04 5.77 14.63
N ALA A 54 6.78 6.47 13.53
CA ALA A 54 6.22 7.82 13.57
C ALA A 54 4.82 7.84 14.20
N LEU A 55 3.97 6.87 13.86
CA LEU A 55 2.64 6.71 14.46
C LEU A 55 2.71 6.47 15.98
N VAL A 56 3.60 5.59 16.43
CA VAL A 56 3.81 5.32 17.87
C VAL A 56 4.33 6.57 18.59
N ALA A 57 5.17 7.37 17.95
CA ALA A 57 5.76 8.58 18.51
C ALA A 57 4.85 9.82 18.47
N GLY A 58 3.66 9.74 17.85
CA GLY A 58 2.78 10.90 17.68
C GLY A 58 3.24 11.90 16.62
N GLN A 59 4.15 11.48 15.73
CA GLN A 59 4.79 12.31 14.70
C GLN A 59 3.95 12.29 13.42
N TRP A 60 2.83 13.01 13.42
CA TRP A 60 1.84 12.96 12.33
C TRP A 60 2.36 13.44 10.97
N PRO A 61 3.13 14.55 10.88
CA PRO A 61 3.71 14.98 9.61
C PRO A 61 4.63 13.91 9.00
N GLU A 62 5.49 13.29 9.80
CA GLU A 62 6.40 12.23 9.38
C GLU A 62 5.64 10.96 8.98
N ALA A 63 4.61 10.59 9.74
CA ALA A 63 3.74 9.47 9.41
C ALA A 63 3.03 9.71 8.07
N LEU A 64 2.54 10.93 7.82
CA LEU A 64 1.89 11.29 6.57
C LEU A 64 2.87 11.23 5.38
N LEU A 65 4.10 11.73 5.53
CA LEU A 65 5.13 11.63 4.48
C LEU A 65 5.44 10.17 4.14
N ALA A 66 5.63 9.32 5.16
CA ALA A 66 5.86 7.89 4.97
C ALA A 66 4.67 7.21 4.27
N ALA A 67 3.44 7.54 4.68
CA ALA A 67 2.22 7.01 4.08
C ALA A 67 2.06 7.42 2.60
N GLN A 68 2.37 8.67 2.26
CA GLN A 68 2.39 9.14 0.88
C GLN A 68 3.41 8.37 0.05
N TYR A 69 4.62 8.17 0.56
CA TYR A 69 5.66 7.42 -0.16
C TYR A 69 5.25 5.96 -0.38
N ILE A 70 4.72 5.28 0.65
CA ILE A 70 4.16 3.92 0.52
C ILE A 70 3.10 3.85 -0.58
N HIS A 71 2.20 4.84 -0.63
CA HIS A 71 1.14 4.90 -1.65
C HIS A 71 1.70 5.13 -3.06
N THR A 72 2.77 5.91 -3.22
CA THR A 72 3.46 6.08 -4.53
C THR A 72 4.15 4.81 -5.01
N LEU A 73 4.72 4.03 -4.09
CA LEU A 73 5.39 2.77 -4.43
C LEU A 73 4.38 1.75 -4.98
N ARG A 74 3.18 1.70 -4.38
CA ARG A 74 2.09 0.84 -4.85
C ARG A 74 0.74 1.25 -4.27
N GLN A 75 -0.24 1.38 -5.16
CA GLN A 75 -1.63 1.65 -4.83
C GLN A 75 -2.38 0.33 -4.62
N ASP A 76 -2.85 0.10 -3.39
CA ASP A 76 -3.69 -1.01 -2.99
C ASP A 76 -4.53 -0.62 -1.76
N ASP A 77 -5.44 -1.50 -1.36
CA ASP A 77 -6.37 -1.26 -0.25
C ASP A 77 -5.65 -0.80 1.02
N MET A 78 -4.50 -1.39 1.32
CA MET A 78 -3.73 -1.04 2.50
C MET A 78 -3.10 0.36 2.36
N SER A 79 -2.53 0.70 1.21
CA SER A 79 -1.90 2.01 1.04
C SER A 79 -2.93 3.16 1.03
N PHE A 80 -4.11 2.95 0.44
CA PHE A 80 -5.21 3.91 0.53
C PHE A 80 -5.68 4.14 1.97
N ARG A 81 -5.88 3.06 2.74
CA ARG A 81 -6.33 3.15 4.14
C ARG A 81 -5.30 3.87 5.02
N ILE A 82 -4.03 3.49 4.89
CA ILE A 82 -2.95 4.12 5.66
C ILE A 82 -2.84 5.61 5.33
N LEU A 83 -2.89 5.98 4.05
CA LEU A 83 -2.83 7.37 3.62
C LEU A 83 -4.01 8.18 4.17
N GLY A 84 -5.24 7.67 4.04
CA GLY A 84 -6.44 8.31 4.58
C GLY A 84 -6.37 8.51 6.09
N VAL A 85 -5.93 7.50 6.85
CA VAL A 85 -5.78 7.61 8.31
C VAL A 85 -4.72 8.66 8.67
N CYS A 86 -3.57 8.69 8.00
CA CYS A 86 -2.53 9.67 8.30
C CYS A 86 -2.96 11.10 7.96
N GLN A 87 -3.75 11.29 6.90
CA GLN A 87 -4.37 12.58 6.56
C GLN A 87 -5.34 13.02 7.66
N LEU A 88 -6.20 12.13 8.17
CA LEU A 88 -7.10 12.43 9.29
C LEU A 88 -6.33 12.82 10.56
N LEU A 89 -5.30 12.05 10.94
CA LEU A 89 -4.45 12.35 12.10
C LEU A 89 -3.70 13.67 11.96
N SER A 90 -3.41 14.08 10.72
CA SER A 90 -2.78 15.37 10.40
C SER A 90 -3.79 16.51 10.21
N GLY A 91 -5.09 16.27 10.42
CA GLY A 91 -6.15 17.29 10.27
C GLY A 91 -6.55 17.61 8.83
N GLN A 92 -6.11 16.83 7.84
CA GLN A 92 -6.44 17.02 6.41
C GLN A 92 -7.71 16.24 6.04
N ILE A 93 -8.85 16.68 6.57
CA ILE A 93 -10.12 15.93 6.50
C ILE A 93 -10.64 15.79 5.06
N GLU A 94 -10.54 16.86 4.28
CA GLU A 94 -11.03 16.96 2.90
C GLU A 94 -10.20 16.05 2.00
N THR A 95 -8.88 16.05 2.18
CA THR A 95 -7.97 15.15 1.46
C THR A 95 -8.22 13.70 1.84
N ALA A 96 -8.42 13.40 3.13
CA ALA A 96 -8.78 12.05 3.59
C ALA A 96 -10.09 11.55 2.97
N SER A 97 -11.11 12.40 2.91
CA SER A 97 -12.39 12.09 2.27
C SER A 97 -12.22 11.77 0.78
N ALA A 98 -11.44 12.59 0.06
CA ALA A 98 -11.14 12.35 -1.35
C ALA A 98 -10.37 11.04 -1.56
N THR A 99 -9.35 10.75 -0.74
CA THR A 99 -8.60 9.49 -0.79
C THR A 99 -9.51 8.28 -0.53
N TYR A 100 -10.43 8.38 0.43
CA TYR A 100 -11.41 7.32 0.70
C TYR A 100 -12.40 7.12 -0.46
N GLN A 101 -12.88 8.21 -1.08
CA GLN A 101 -13.77 8.15 -2.22
C GLN A 101 -13.09 7.48 -3.43
N GLN A 102 -11.84 7.86 -3.73
CA GLN A 102 -11.05 7.24 -4.79
C GLN A 102 -10.90 5.73 -4.55
N HIS A 103 -10.57 5.33 -3.32
CA HIS A 103 -10.47 3.92 -2.96
C HIS A 103 -11.80 3.17 -3.12
N ARG A 104 -12.92 3.78 -2.72
CA ARG A 104 -14.26 3.18 -2.86
C ARG A 104 -14.70 2.99 -4.30
N THR A 105 -14.30 3.86 -5.22
CA THR A 105 -14.63 3.67 -6.64
C THR A 105 -13.93 2.47 -7.26
N GLU A 106 -12.83 2.01 -6.65
CA GLU A 106 -12.05 0.86 -7.10
C GLU A 106 -12.56 -0.47 -6.52
N ILE A 107 -13.35 -0.44 -5.43
CA ILE A 107 -13.98 -1.63 -4.83
C ILE A 107 -15.44 -1.73 -5.33
N PRO A 108 -15.85 -2.79 -6.03
CA PRO A 108 -17.25 -2.95 -6.43
C PRO A 108 -18.16 -2.98 -5.18
N PRO A 109 -19.37 -2.36 -5.23
CA PRO A 109 -20.26 -2.32 -4.08
C PRO A 109 -20.60 -3.75 -3.64
N LEU A 110 -20.59 -3.98 -2.32
CA LEU A 110 -21.06 -5.22 -1.71
C LEU A 110 -22.56 -5.36 -2.02
N SER A 111 -22.88 -6.16 -3.04
CA SER A 111 -24.23 -6.62 -3.38
C SER A 111 -24.68 -7.75 -2.47
#